data_AF-A0A2G6H126-F1
#
_entry.id   AF-A0A2G6H126-F1
#
_cell.length_a   1.000
_cell.length_b   1.000
_cell.length_c   1.000
_cell.angle_alpha   90.00
_cell.angle_beta   90.00
_cell.angle_gamma   90.00
#
_symmetry.space_group_name_H-M   'P 1'
#
loop_
_entity.id
_entity.type
_entity.pdbx_description
1 polymer ?
#
loop_
_entity_poly.entity_id
_entity_poly.type
_entity_poly.pdbx_seq_one_letter_code
_entity_poly.pdbx_strand_id
1 'polypeptide(L)'
;MHRKMTRRLLECVKRNIKHIDRMLDEAEKRGDRFPLTHPQQRLFWIIRTAYDQQKYMYDKDVHSCPDRIVSIYQPHVRPIPRGKLKSQVEFGAKLGVSLDDGFARIDTLSWDAYHEAGDLIKQVETYKELHGHYPELVQVDKIYATRENRKWLKERGIKITAPPLGRKPVKIKQTPYQKRKKKQEAAERNHIEGKFGQGKNGYNLNQIRASLKDTSESWIACIFFVEPHPL
;
A
#
# COMPACT_ATOMS: atom_id res chain seq x y z
N MET A 1 31.66 -1.10 8.69
CA MET A 1 32.03 -1.29 7.27
C MET A 1 31.13 -0.49 6.31
N HIS A 2 29.80 -0.48 6.50
CA HIS A 2 28.85 0.21 5.62
C HIS A 2 29.04 1.75 5.47
N ARG A 3 29.28 2.49 6.56
CA ARG A 3 29.35 3.98 6.53
C ARG A 3 30.49 4.53 5.65
N LYS A 4 31.63 3.85 5.57
CA LYS A 4 32.75 4.24 4.68
C LYS A 4 32.37 4.06 3.20
N MET A 5 31.68 2.97 2.87
CA MET A 5 31.20 2.73 1.50
C MET A 5 30.12 3.73 1.09
N THR A 6 29.14 3.99 1.97
CA THR A 6 28.09 4.99 1.72
C THR A 6 28.68 6.37 1.41
N ARG A 7 29.70 6.79 2.17
CA ARG A 7 30.42 8.05 1.89
C ARG A 7 31.02 8.07 0.49
N ARG A 8 31.71 6.99 0.10
CA ARG A 8 32.34 6.89 -1.23
C ARG A 8 31.30 6.97 -2.36
N LEU A 9 30.19 6.28 -2.21
CA LEU A 9 29.09 6.32 -3.19
C LEU A 9 28.46 7.72 -3.27
N LEU A 10 28.22 8.38 -2.14
CA LEU A 10 27.72 9.76 -2.11
C LEU A 10 28.67 10.73 -2.82
N GLU A 11 29.98 10.62 -2.59
CA GLU A 11 30.95 11.49 -3.30
C GLU A 11 31.00 11.21 -4.80
N CYS A 12 30.87 9.95 -5.23
CA CYS A 12 30.77 9.61 -6.65
C CYS A 12 29.53 10.26 -7.30
N VAL A 13 28.36 10.14 -6.67
CA VAL A 13 27.11 10.73 -7.18
C VAL A 13 27.20 12.26 -7.20
N LYS A 14 27.69 12.87 -6.11
CA LYS A 14 27.91 14.32 -6.02
C LYS A 14 28.81 14.84 -7.15
N ARG A 15 29.91 14.14 -7.44
CA ARG A 15 30.83 14.50 -8.52
C ARG A 15 30.13 14.46 -9.88
N ASN A 16 29.32 13.43 -10.13
CA ASN A 16 28.60 13.28 -11.39
C ASN A 16 27.52 14.36 -11.54
N ILE A 17 26.75 14.67 -10.48
CA ILE A 17 25.78 15.78 -10.47
C ILE A 17 26.48 17.10 -10.83
N LYS A 18 27.61 17.41 -10.18
CA LYS A 18 28.41 18.62 -10.50
C LYS A 18 28.94 18.65 -11.93
N HIS A 19 29.21 17.51 -12.54
CA HIS A 19 29.67 17.47 -13.92
C HIS A 19 28.51 17.78 -14.87
N ILE A 20 27.35 17.18 -14.63
CA ILE A 20 26.13 17.43 -15.40
C ILE A 20 25.71 18.91 -15.26
N ASP A 21 25.69 19.46 -14.04
CA ASP A 21 25.36 20.87 -13.80
C ASP A 21 26.27 21.80 -14.62
N ARG A 22 27.59 21.56 -14.63
CA ARG A 22 28.53 22.34 -15.46
C ARG A 22 28.23 22.24 -16.96
N MET A 23 27.89 21.05 -17.46
CA MET A 23 27.54 20.86 -18.87
C MET A 23 26.23 21.58 -19.23
N LEU A 24 25.28 21.63 -18.30
CA LEU A 24 24.03 22.39 -18.47
C LEU A 24 24.30 23.90 -18.49
N ASP A 25 25.12 24.41 -17.57
CA ASP A 25 25.53 25.83 -17.53
C ASP A 25 26.26 26.24 -18.81
N GLU A 26 27.13 25.37 -19.34
CA GLU A 26 27.84 25.61 -20.61
C GLU A 26 26.89 25.63 -21.81
N ALA A 27 25.91 24.71 -21.87
CA ALA A 27 24.90 24.70 -22.91
C ALA A 27 24.03 25.97 -22.88
N GLU A 28 23.63 26.41 -21.68
CA GLU A 28 22.89 27.65 -21.48
C GLU A 28 23.70 28.87 -21.94
N LYS A 29 24.98 28.97 -21.57
CA LYS A 29 25.87 30.06 -22.01
C LYS A 29 26.07 30.13 -23.52
N ARG A 30 26.03 28.99 -24.22
CA ARG A 30 26.09 28.94 -25.69
C ARG A 30 24.76 29.30 -26.37
N GLY A 31 23.67 29.43 -25.60
CA GLY A 31 22.33 29.62 -26.14
C GLY A 31 21.76 28.36 -26.79
N ASP A 32 22.30 27.18 -26.45
CA ASP A 32 21.83 25.91 -26.98
C ASP A 32 20.42 25.60 -26.45
N ARG A 33 19.65 24.84 -27.24
CA ARG A 33 18.43 24.22 -26.73
C ARG A 33 18.76 23.32 -25.54
N PHE A 34 17.92 23.36 -24.51
CA PHE A 34 18.08 22.51 -23.32
C PHE A 34 18.30 21.03 -23.71
N PRO A 35 19.42 20.40 -23.30
CA PRO A 35 19.89 19.15 -23.90
C PRO A 35 19.20 17.90 -23.35
N LEU A 36 18.51 18.00 -22.21
CA LEU A 36 17.80 16.87 -21.62
C LEU A 36 16.36 16.82 -22.12
N THR A 37 15.93 15.64 -22.55
CA THR A 37 14.52 15.35 -22.75
C THR A 37 13.77 15.41 -21.41
N HIS A 38 12.44 15.60 -21.45
CA HIS A 38 11.62 15.62 -20.25
C HIS A 38 11.80 14.37 -19.33
N PRO A 39 11.85 13.12 -19.86
CA PRO A 39 12.13 11.95 -19.02
C PRO A 39 13.51 11.97 -18.35
N GLN A 40 14.55 12.43 -19.07
CA GLN A 40 15.91 12.54 -18.53
C GLN A 40 15.99 13.62 -17.44
N GLN A 41 15.35 14.78 -17.66
CA GLN A 41 15.28 15.85 -16.68
C GLN A 41 14.56 15.39 -15.42
N ARG A 42 13.42 14.71 -15.56
CA ARG A 42 12.69 14.12 -14.42
C ARG A 42 13.55 13.12 -13.65
N LEU A 43 14.23 12.20 -14.35
CA LEU A 43 15.10 11.22 -13.72
C LEU A 43 16.27 11.88 -12.98
N PHE A 44 16.88 12.91 -13.59
CA PHE A 44 17.95 13.66 -12.95
C PHE A 44 17.49 14.37 -11.68
N TRP A 45 16.30 14.98 -11.69
CA TRP A 45 15.70 15.59 -10.50
C TRP A 45 15.43 14.57 -9.37
N ILE A 46 14.93 13.37 -9.72
CA ILE A 46 14.74 12.27 -8.77
C ILE A 46 16.08 11.82 -8.16
N ILE A 47 17.12 11.68 -8.99
CA ILE A 47 18.47 11.31 -8.53
C ILE A 47 19.03 12.35 -7.55
N ARG A 48 18.86 13.65 -7.83
CA ARG A 48 19.27 14.72 -6.90
C ARG A 48 18.54 14.62 -5.57
N THR A 49 17.22 14.44 -5.62
CA THR A 49 16.40 14.31 -4.41
C THR A 49 16.81 13.08 -3.58
N ALA A 50 17.04 11.94 -4.23
CA ALA A 50 17.51 10.72 -3.56
C ALA A 50 18.92 10.90 -2.96
N TYR A 51 19.81 11.60 -3.66
CA TYR A 51 21.13 11.98 -3.15
C TYR A 51 21.01 12.84 -1.89
N ASP A 52 20.17 13.87 -1.90
CA ASP A 52 19.99 14.78 -0.76
C ASP A 52 19.41 14.05 0.46
N GLN A 53 18.43 13.18 0.26
CA GLN A 53 17.88 12.31 1.31
C GLN A 53 18.95 11.40 1.92
N GLN A 54 19.75 10.74 1.07
CA GLN A 54 20.80 9.83 1.53
C GLN A 54 21.95 10.57 2.22
N LYS A 55 22.27 11.79 1.76
CA LYS A 55 23.27 12.67 2.37
C LYS A 55 22.79 13.17 3.74
N TYR A 56 21.54 13.63 3.84
CA TYR A 56 20.91 14.03 5.10
C TYR A 56 20.99 12.90 6.14
N MET A 57 20.55 11.70 5.75
CA MET A 57 20.61 10.52 6.62
C MET A 57 22.04 10.18 7.05
N TYR A 58 23.01 10.32 6.15
CA TYR A 58 24.42 10.11 6.45
C TYR A 58 24.95 11.14 7.45
N ASP A 59 24.74 12.43 7.19
CA ASP A 59 25.26 13.53 8.00
C ASP A 59 24.64 13.56 9.41
N LYS A 60 23.34 13.29 9.53
CA LYS A 60 22.59 13.31 10.79
C LYS A 60 22.61 11.98 11.55
N ASP A 61 23.22 10.95 10.96
CA ASP A 61 23.25 9.57 11.50
C ASP A 61 21.85 9.02 11.81
N VAL A 62 20.91 9.26 10.89
CA VAL A 62 19.53 8.75 10.99
C VAL A 62 19.23 7.73 9.90
N HIS A 63 18.29 6.82 10.17
CA HIS A 63 17.93 5.71 9.27
C HIS A 63 16.64 5.93 8.47
N SER A 64 15.97 7.07 8.66
CA SER A 64 14.74 7.43 7.97
C SER A 64 14.72 8.91 7.58
N CYS A 65 13.95 9.22 6.55
CA CYS A 65 13.55 10.56 6.17
C CYS A 65 12.11 10.53 5.61
N PRO A 66 11.37 11.65 5.69
CA PRO A 66 10.09 11.79 5.01
C PRO A 66 10.21 11.55 3.50
N ASP A 67 9.19 10.95 2.90
CA ASP A 67 9.09 10.73 1.44
C ASP A 67 10.33 10.04 0.81
N ARG A 68 10.94 9.12 1.55
CA ARG A 68 12.16 8.44 1.12
C ARG A 68 12.00 7.77 -0.25
N ILE A 69 12.84 8.17 -1.19
CA ILE A 69 12.96 7.54 -2.51
C ILE A 69 13.78 6.26 -2.33
N VAL A 70 13.16 5.14 -2.65
CA VAL A 70 13.78 3.81 -2.62
C VAL A 70 14.02 3.22 -4.01
N SER A 71 13.39 3.81 -5.04
CA SER A 71 13.59 3.48 -6.45
C SER A 71 13.57 4.75 -7.29
N ILE A 72 14.62 5.00 -8.07
CA ILE A 72 14.69 6.17 -8.95
C ILE A 72 13.76 6.07 -10.17
N TYR A 73 13.37 4.84 -10.54
CA TYR A 73 12.42 4.60 -11.63
C TYR A 73 10.96 4.61 -11.16
N GLN A 74 10.73 4.26 -9.90
CA GLN A 74 9.42 4.29 -9.24
C GLN A 74 9.49 5.16 -7.96
N PRO A 75 9.67 6.49 -8.09
CA PRO A 75 9.90 7.38 -6.95
C PRO A 75 8.69 7.53 -6.02
N HIS A 76 7.52 7.04 -6.43
CA HIS A 76 6.29 7.04 -5.63
C HIS A 76 6.19 5.83 -4.69
N VAL A 77 6.96 4.76 -4.93
CA VAL A 77 6.98 3.59 -4.04
C VAL A 77 7.61 3.99 -2.71
N ARG A 78 6.94 3.68 -1.59
CA ARG A 78 7.43 3.94 -0.24
C ARG A 78 7.84 2.66 0.46
N PRO A 79 8.84 2.72 1.36
CA PRO A 79 9.10 1.65 2.30
C PRO A 79 7.98 1.60 3.35
N ILE A 80 7.33 0.45 3.50
CA ILE A 80 6.27 0.22 4.50
C ILE A 80 6.79 -0.69 5.60
N PRO A 81 6.93 -0.22 6.85
CA PRO A 81 7.36 -1.05 7.97
C PRO A 81 6.38 -2.22 8.22
N ARG A 82 6.93 -3.42 8.36
CA ARG A 82 6.21 -4.64 8.74
C ARG A 82 6.74 -5.13 10.09
N GLY A 83 5.84 -5.51 10.99
CA GLY A 83 6.17 -6.10 12.29
C GLY A 83 6.73 -7.53 12.24
N LYS A 84 7.20 -8.01 11.07
CA LYS A 84 7.71 -9.38 10.88
C LYS A 84 9.23 -9.38 10.96
N LEU A 85 9.78 -10.22 11.83
CA LEU A 85 11.24 -10.34 12.08
C LEU A 85 12.07 -10.63 10.81
N LYS A 86 11.54 -11.41 9.86
CA LYS A 86 12.26 -11.80 8.63
C LYS A 86 12.19 -10.77 7.49
N SER A 87 11.23 -9.85 7.52
CA SER A 87 11.03 -8.84 6.47
C SER A 87 10.46 -7.58 7.12
N GLN A 88 11.36 -6.70 7.59
CA GLN A 88 10.96 -5.52 8.36
C GLN A 88 10.33 -4.42 7.49
N VAL A 89 10.52 -4.46 6.17
CA VAL A 89 9.98 -3.47 5.23
C VAL A 89 9.46 -4.18 3.98
N GLU A 90 8.27 -3.80 3.53
CA GLU A 90 7.70 -4.17 2.24
C GLU A 90 7.62 -2.96 1.30
N PHE A 91 7.58 -3.23 0.00
CA PHE A 91 7.49 -2.23 -1.04
C PHE A 91 6.29 -2.54 -1.93
N GLY A 92 5.53 -1.51 -2.30
CA GLY A 92 4.34 -1.65 -3.14
C GLY A 92 3.20 -0.77 -2.63
N ALA A 93 2.10 -0.75 -3.39
CA ALA A 93 0.88 -0.09 -2.97
C ALA A 93 0.19 -0.89 -1.86
N LYS A 94 -0.31 -0.20 -0.83
CA LYS A 94 -1.31 -0.72 0.08
C LYS A 94 -2.68 -0.67 -0.58
N LEU A 95 -3.42 -1.77 -0.43
CA LEU A 95 -4.76 -1.93 -0.98
C LEU A 95 -5.75 -2.18 0.15
N GLY A 96 -6.78 -1.35 0.22
CA GLY A 96 -8.04 -1.66 0.90
C GLY A 96 -8.96 -2.35 -0.09
N VAL A 97 -9.31 -3.60 0.17
CA VAL A 97 -10.16 -4.41 -0.72
C VAL A 97 -11.37 -4.90 0.05
N SER A 98 -12.55 -4.69 -0.50
CA SER A 98 -13.80 -5.32 -0.06
C SER A 98 -14.16 -6.47 -0.99
N LEU A 99 -14.81 -7.50 -0.44
CA LEU A 99 -15.36 -8.62 -1.18
C LEU A 99 -16.84 -8.73 -0.86
N ASP A 100 -17.64 -8.86 -1.91
CA ASP A 100 -19.08 -8.86 -1.80
C ASP A 100 -19.70 -9.56 -3.02
N ASP A 101 -20.61 -10.51 -2.79
CA ASP A 101 -21.19 -11.39 -3.82
C ASP A 101 -20.17 -11.99 -4.81
N GLY A 102 -18.96 -12.31 -4.33
CA GLY A 102 -17.86 -12.85 -5.15
C GLY A 102 -17.09 -11.82 -5.97
N PHE A 103 -17.48 -10.54 -5.91
CA PHE A 103 -16.79 -9.41 -6.54
C PHE A 103 -15.82 -8.74 -5.57
N ALA A 104 -14.55 -8.66 -5.97
CA ALA A 104 -13.55 -7.91 -5.22
C ALA A 104 -13.47 -6.48 -5.75
N ARG A 105 -13.52 -5.49 -4.85
CA ARG A 105 -13.43 -4.06 -5.19
C ARG A 105 -12.26 -3.44 -4.44
N ILE A 106 -11.46 -2.63 -5.15
CA ILE A 106 -10.41 -1.82 -4.53
C ILE A 106 -11.06 -0.51 -4.05
N ASP A 107 -11.17 -0.35 -2.74
CA ASP A 107 -11.77 0.86 -2.14
C ASP A 107 -10.73 1.96 -1.89
N THR A 108 -9.50 1.54 -1.64
CA THR A 108 -8.35 2.42 -1.38
C THR A 108 -7.10 1.83 -1.99
N LEU A 109 -6.36 2.66 -2.73
CA LEU A 109 -5.02 2.38 -3.20
C LEU A 109 -4.12 3.52 -2.73
N SER A 110 -3.14 3.20 -1.88
CA SER A 110 -2.18 4.18 -1.35
C SER A 110 -0.76 3.68 -1.46
N TRP A 111 0.15 4.54 -1.88
CA TRP A 111 1.59 4.26 -1.86
C TRP A 111 2.25 4.64 -0.54
N ASP A 112 1.56 5.44 0.28
CA ASP A 112 2.01 5.87 1.60
C ASP A 112 1.48 4.96 2.71
N ALA A 113 2.07 5.11 3.91
CA ALA A 113 1.64 4.41 5.10
C ALA A 113 0.17 4.74 5.42
N TYR A 114 -0.70 3.78 5.14
CA TYR A 114 -2.15 3.90 5.29
C TYR A 114 -2.65 3.12 6.52
N HIS A 115 -3.54 3.73 7.31
CA HIS A 115 -4.22 3.10 8.43
C HIS A 115 -5.56 2.52 7.99
N GLU A 116 -5.50 1.24 7.59
CA GLU A 116 -6.60 0.48 6.98
C GLU A 116 -7.92 0.55 7.75
N ALA A 117 -7.91 0.67 9.08
CA ALA A 117 -9.15 0.71 9.84
C ALA A 117 -10.08 1.90 9.51
N GLY A 118 -9.54 2.98 8.92
CA GLY A 118 -10.32 4.15 8.52
C GLY A 118 -11.26 3.89 7.35
N ASP A 119 -11.01 2.85 6.54
CA ASP A 119 -11.81 2.56 5.35
C ASP A 119 -13.16 1.94 5.67
N LEU A 120 -13.35 1.33 6.85
CA LEU A 120 -14.50 0.44 7.06
C LEU A 120 -15.84 1.15 6.84
N ILE A 121 -15.98 2.36 7.37
CA ILE A 121 -17.22 3.13 7.25
C ILE A 121 -17.49 3.45 5.79
N LYS A 122 -16.48 3.95 5.08
CA LYS A 122 -16.55 4.27 3.66
C LYS A 122 -16.94 3.03 2.84
N GLN A 123 -16.33 1.87 3.10
CA GLN A 123 -16.65 0.61 2.43
C GLN A 123 -18.11 0.19 2.62
N VAL A 124 -18.63 0.32 3.85
CA VAL A 124 -20.02 -0.04 4.17
C VAL A 124 -21.02 0.98 3.58
N GLU A 125 -20.63 2.25 3.46
CA GLU A 125 -21.43 3.26 2.75
C GLU A 125 -21.47 3.00 1.25
N THR A 126 -20.33 2.70 0.61
CA THR A 126 -20.29 2.29 -0.80
C THR A 126 -21.15 1.05 -1.05
N TYR A 127 -21.12 0.06 -0.15
CA TYR A 127 -22.02 -1.11 -0.23
C TYR A 127 -23.48 -0.67 -0.25
N LYS A 128 -23.88 0.25 0.64
CA LYS A 128 -25.25 0.74 0.69
C LYS A 128 -25.64 1.49 -0.57
N GLU A 129 -24.75 2.29 -1.15
CA GLU A 129 -25.01 2.99 -2.41
C GLU A 129 -25.24 2.00 -3.56
N LEU A 130 -24.48 0.90 -3.60
CA LEU A 130 -24.60 -0.12 -4.64
C LEU A 130 -25.84 -1.01 -4.49
N HIS A 131 -26.16 -1.44 -3.26
CA HIS A 131 -27.21 -2.41 -3.00
C HIS A 131 -28.52 -1.78 -2.49
N GLY A 132 -28.53 -0.47 -2.20
CA GLY A 132 -29.67 0.26 -1.64
C GLY A 132 -29.93 0.00 -0.15
N HIS A 133 -29.14 -0.84 0.52
CA HIS A 133 -29.34 -1.22 1.92
C HIS A 133 -28.01 -1.51 2.63
N TYR A 134 -28.01 -1.43 3.97
CA TYR A 134 -26.85 -1.83 4.76
C TYR A 134 -26.74 -3.36 4.88
N PRO A 135 -25.52 -3.91 4.95
CA PRO A 135 -25.33 -5.33 5.13
C PRO A 135 -25.75 -5.76 6.53
N GLU A 136 -26.27 -6.98 6.69
CA GLU A 136 -26.61 -7.51 8.03
C GLU A 136 -25.34 -7.81 8.86
N LEU A 137 -24.27 -8.23 8.18
CA LEU A 137 -23.02 -8.69 8.77
C LEU A 137 -21.82 -8.16 7.98
N VAL A 138 -20.84 -7.61 8.68
CA VAL A 138 -19.57 -7.15 8.13
C VAL A 138 -18.43 -7.98 8.70
N GLN A 139 -17.70 -8.66 7.81
CA GLN A 139 -16.58 -9.51 8.18
C GLN A 139 -15.25 -8.80 7.96
N VAL A 140 -14.52 -8.53 9.04
CA VAL A 140 -13.29 -7.73 8.96
C VAL A 140 -12.17 -8.28 9.81
N ASP A 141 -10.93 -7.94 9.42
CA ASP A 141 -9.77 -8.20 10.26
C ASP A 141 -9.80 -7.40 11.57
N LYS A 142 -9.01 -7.86 12.55
CA LYS A 142 -8.96 -7.26 13.88
C LYS A 142 -8.60 -5.77 13.84
N ILE A 143 -7.80 -5.33 12.88
CA ILE A 143 -7.36 -3.93 12.75
C ILE A 143 -8.53 -2.97 12.50
N TYR A 144 -9.55 -3.41 11.75
CA TYR A 144 -10.75 -2.62 11.45
C TYR A 144 -11.72 -2.51 12.65
N ALA A 145 -11.52 -3.29 13.70
CA ALA A 145 -12.46 -3.39 14.83
C ALA A 145 -12.26 -2.29 15.90
N THR A 146 -12.07 -1.03 15.47
CA THR A 146 -11.87 0.15 16.32
C THR A 146 -13.14 0.49 17.12
N ARG A 147 -13.01 1.32 18.16
CA ARG A 147 -14.16 1.76 18.97
C ARG A 147 -15.16 2.55 18.13
N GLU A 148 -14.66 3.43 17.28
CA GLU A 148 -15.44 4.25 16.36
C GLU A 148 -16.24 3.38 15.39
N ASN A 149 -15.58 2.46 14.68
CA ASN A 149 -16.21 1.54 13.74
C ASN A 149 -17.31 0.70 14.41
N ARG A 150 -17.05 0.18 15.61
CA ARG A 150 -18.06 -0.59 16.36
C ARG A 150 -19.27 0.24 16.75
N LYS A 151 -19.05 1.48 17.18
CA LYS A 151 -20.14 2.40 17.56
C LYS A 151 -21.00 2.68 16.33
N TRP A 152 -20.37 3.06 15.21
CA TRP A 152 -21.04 3.38 13.96
C TRP A 152 -21.86 2.21 13.39
N LEU A 153 -21.31 0.99 13.41
CA LEU A 153 -22.01 -0.23 12.98
C LEU A 153 -23.19 -0.56 13.90
N LYS A 154 -23.00 -0.45 15.22
CA LYS A 154 -24.05 -0.75 16.22
C LYS A 154 -25.24 0.20 16.09
N GLU A 155 -24.99 1.50 15.86
CA GLU A 155 -26.03 2.51 15.63
C GLU A 155 -26.90 2.19 14.40
N ARG A 156 -26.38 1.42 13.44
CA ARG A 156 -27.06 1.01 12.21
C ARG A 156 -27.56 -0.44 12.24
N GLY A 157 -27.44 -1.13 13.37
CA GLY A 157 -27.88 -2.52 13.52
C GLY A 157 -27.00 -3.54 12.78
N ILE A 158 -25.81 -3.16 12.33
CA ILE A 158 -24.91 -4.00 11.53
C ILE A 158 -24.06 -4.86 12.47
N LYS A 159 -24.03 -6.18 12.24
CA LYS A 159 -23.21 -7.12 13.02
C LYS A 159 -21.77 -7.10 12.52
N ILE A 160 -20.80 -7.37 13.41
CA ILE A 160 -19.37 -7.46 13.08
C ILE A 160 -18.78 -8.78 13.60
N THR A 161 -17.93 -9.46 12.82
CA THR A 161 -17.29 -10.72 13.24
C THR A 161 -16.10 -10.53 14.20
N ALA A 162 -15.79 -9.30 14.62
CA ALA A 162 -14.69 -9.01 15.51
C ALA A 162 -15.01 -9.35 16.98
N PRO A 163 -14.06 -9.95 17.74
CA PRO A 163 -14.28 -10.31 19.14
C PRO A 163 -14.63 -9.07 19.98
N PRO A 164 -15.46 -9.18 21.04
CA PRO A 164 -15.82 -8.05 21.89
C PRO A 164 -14.58 -7.41 22.54
N LEU A 165 -14.63 -6.09 22.73
CA LEU A 165 -13.62 -5.36 23.51
C LEU A 165 -13.80 -5.67 24.99
N GLY A 166 -12.70 -6.00 25.70
CA GLY A 166 -12.70 -6.24 27.14
C GLY A 166 -12.62 -7.73 27.53
N ARG A 167 -13.11 -8.05 28.73
CA ARG A 167 -13.05 -9.40 29.32
C ARG A 167 -13.79 -10.37 28.41
N LYS A 168 -13.10 -11.43 27.96
CA LYS A 168 -13.75 -12.51 27.21
C LYS A 168 -14.91 -13.04 28.05
N PRO A 169 -16.14 -13.14 27.50
CA PRO A 169 -17.23 -13.76 28.22
C PRO A 169 -16.83 -15.19 28.61
N VAL A 170 -17.31 -15.66 29.76
CA VAL A 170 -17.18 -17.05 30.20
C VAL A 170 -17.56 -17.96 29.03
N LYS A 171 -16.80 -19.03 28.76
CA LYS A 171 -17.02 -19.91 27.60
C LYS A 171 -18.45 -20.47 27.61
N ILE A 172 -19.38 -19.77 26.97
CA ILE A 172 -20.72 -20.28 26.68
C ILE A 172 -20.54 -21.37 25.62
N LYS A 173 -21.06 -22.58 25.88
CA LYS A 173 -21.05 -23.68 24.90
C LYS A 173 -21.78 -23.20 23.64
N GLN A 174 -21.05 -23.01 22.55
CA GLN A 174 -21.65 -22.66 21.26
C GLN A 174 -22.52 -23.81 20.77
N THR A 175 -23.73 -23.49 20.30
CA THR A 175 -24.62 -24.49 19.70
C THR A 175 -24.01 -25.04 18.40
N PRO A 176 -24.39 -26.24 17.95
CA PRO A 176 -23.94 -26.79 16.66
C PRO A 176 -24.18 -25.84 15.47
N TYR A 177 -25.30 -25.12 15.49
CA TYR A 177 -25.63 -24.08 14.50
C TYR A 177 -24.62 -22.92 14.51
N GLN A 178 -24.28 -22.39 15.69
CA GLN A 178 -23.29 -21.31 15.81
C GLN A 178 -21.89 -21.74 15.35
N LYS A 179 -21.51 -23.01 15.60
CA LYS A 179 -20.25 -23.57 15.09
C LYS A 179 -20.24 -23.67 13.57
N ARG A 180 -21.34 -24.14 12.96
CA ARG A 180 -21.48 -24.25 11.51
C ARG A 180 -21.43 -22.87 10.84
N LYS A 181 -22.15 -21.89 11.39
CA LYS A 181 -22.13 -20.50 10.92
C LYS A 181 -20.73 -19.88 10.97
N LYS A 182 -20.02 -20.02 12.09
CA LYS A 182 -18.62 -19.58 12.20
C LYS A 182 -17.68 -20.25 11.21
N LYS A 183 -17.89 -21.53 10.90
CA LYS A 183 -17.09 -22.26 9.92
C LYS A 183 -17.32 -21.71 8.50
N GLN A 184 -18.56 -21.34 8.19
CA GLN A 184 -18.91 -20.71 6.91
C GLN A 184 -18.32 -19.30 6.78
N GLU A 185 -18.46 -18.46 7.82
CA GLU A 185 -17.82 -17.13 7.88
C GLU A 185 -16.28 -17.22 7.77
N ALA A 186 -15.66 -18.25 8.37
CA ALA A 186 -14.23 -18.48 8.22
C ALA A 186 -13.83 -18.93 6.80
N ALA A 187 -14.71 -19.67 6.10
CA ALA A 187 -14.47 -20.09 4.72
C ALA A 187 -14.56 -18.89 3.74
N GLU A 188 -15.47 -17.96 3.98
CA GLU A 188 -15.57 -16.70 3.21
C GLU A 188 -14.32 -15.83 3.38
N ARG A 189 -13.77 -15.74 4.60
CA ARG A 189 -12.46 -15.07 4.80
C ARG A 189 -11.31 -15.73 4.05
N ASN A 190 -11.28 -17.07 4.01
CA ASN A 190 -10.27 -17.78 3.22
C ASN A 190 -10.38 -17.44 1.72
N HIS A 191 -11.55 -17.03 1.24
CA HIS A 191 -11.75 -16.59 -0.14
C HIS A 191 -11.03 -15.28 -0.44
N ILE A 192 -11.10 -14.30 0.48
CA ILE A 192 -10.34 -13.05 0.37
C ILE A 192 -8.83 -13.34 0.37
N GLU A 193 -8.35 -14.18 1.29
CA GLU A 193 -6.93 -14.58 1.31
C GLU A 193 -6.53 -15.31 0.03
N GLY A 194 -7.41 -16.14 -0.52
CA GLY A 194 -7.28 -16.79 -1.82
C GLY A 194 -7.12 -15.78 -2.96
N LYS A 195 -7.99 -14.76 -3.05
CA LYS A 195 -7.92 -13.68 -4.04
C LYS A 195 -6.60 -12.91 -3.97
N PHE A 196 -6.17 -12.53 -2.77
CA PHE A 196 -4.86 -11.91 -2.58
C PHE A 196 -3.71 -12.86 -2.96
N GLY A 197 -3.84 -14.16 -2.68
CA GLY A 197 -2.87 -15.19 -3.07
C GLY A 197 -2.77 -15.35 -4.59
N GLN A 198 -3.90 -15.37 -5.30
CA GLN A 198 -3.97 -15.45 -6.76
C GLN A 198 -3.40 -14.20 -7.42
N GLY A 199 -3.76 -13.01 -6.95
CA GLY A 199 -3.15 -11.76 -7.43
C GLY A 199 -1.63 -11.75 -7.27
N LYS A 200 -1.12 -12.23 -6.13
CA LYS A 200 0.32 -12.27 -5.85
C LYS A 200 1.09 -13.31 -6.67
N ASN A 201 0.55 -14.52 -6.81
CA ASN A 201 1.25 -15.64 -7.43
C ASN A 201 0.95 -15.79 -8.93
N GLY A 202 -0.28 -15.52 -9.37
CA GLY A 202 -0.71 -15.63 -10.77
C GLY A 202 -0.47 -14.37 -11.59
N TYR A 203 -0.60 -13.19 -10.97
CA TYR A 203 -0.60 -11.91 -11.69
C TYR A 203 0.51 -10.94 -11.27
N ASN A 204 1.49 -11.42 -10.50
CA ASN A 204 2.66 -10.64 -10.12
C ASN A 204 2.31 -9.31 -9.42
N LEU A 205 1.30 -9.29 -8.55
CA LEU A 205 0.94 -8.10 -7.76
C LEU A 205 2.13 -7.57 -6.92
N ASN A 206 3.08 -8.45 -6.57
CA ASN A 206 4.31 -8.09 -5.86
C ASN A 206 5.43 -7.56 -6.79
N GLN A 207 5.25 -7.60 -8.12
CA GLN A 207 6.26 -7.23 -9.14
C GLN A 207 5.65 -6.39 -10.26
N ILE A 208 4.97 -5.29 -9.89
CA ILE A 208 4.43 -4.35 -10.88
C ILE A 208 5.59 -3.64 -11.58
N ARG A 209 5.76 -3.93 -12.88
CA ARG A 209 6.86 -3.41 -13.71
C ARG A 209 6.62 -1.98 -14.23
N ALA A 210 5.40 -1.46 -14.09
CA ALA A 210 5.06 -0.12 -14.53
C ALA A 210 5.86 0.94 -13.75
N SER A 211 6.48 1.88 -14.47
CA SER A 211 7.35 2.90 -13.86
C SER A 211 6.59 4.15 -13.39
N LEU A 212 5.40 4.39 -13.96
CA LEU A 212 4.52 5.50 -13.59
C LEU A 212 3.50 5.05 -12.55
N LYS A 213 3.10 5.99 -11.68
CA LYS A 213 2.10 5.76 -10.62
C LYS A 213 0.78 5.33 -11.24
N ASP A 214 0.21 6.15 -12.11
CA ASP A 214 -1.12 5.94 -12.70
C ASP A 214 -1.19 4.63 -13.51
N THR A 215 -0.12 4.29 -14.24
CA THR A 215 -0.03 3.01 -14.96
C THR A 215 0.05 1.83 -14.00
N SER A 216 0.78 1.96 -12.89
CA SER A 216 0.85 0.93 -11.85
C SER A 216 -0.51 0.73 -11.19
N GLU A 217 -1.23 1.81 -10.89
CA GLU A 217 -2.57 1.79 -10.30
C GLU A 217 -3.58 1.16 -11.25
N SER A 218 -3.53 1.52 -12.54
CA SER A 218 -4.36 0.92 -13.58
C SER A 218 -4.08 -0.58 -13.71
N TRP A 219 -2.81 -0.98 -13.64
CA TRP A 219 -2.42 -2.40 -13.71
C TRP A 219 -2.93 -3.18 -12.50
N ILE A 220 -2.82 -2.61 -11.29
CA ILE A 220 -3.41 -3.18 -10.07
C ILE A 220 -4.93 -3.32 -10.24
N ALA A 221 -5.61 -2.29 -10.71
CA ALA A 221 -7.05 -2.30 -10.92
C ALA A 221 -7.48 -3.40 -11.90
N CYS A 222 -6.75 -3.58 -13.01
CA CYS A 222 -7.01 -4.66 -13.97
C CYS A 222 -6.90 -6.05 -13.34
N ILE A 223 -5.92 -6.28 -12.45
CA ILE A 223 -5.76 -7.58 -11.77
C ILE A 223 -6.99 -7.91 -10.92
N PHE A 224 -7.55 -6.92 -10.21
CA PHE A 224 -8.75 -7.13 -9.40
C PHE A 224 -10.04 -7.18 -10.24
N PHE A 225 -10.09 -6.48 -11.38
CA PHE A 225 -11.27 -6.44 -12.25
C PHE A 225 -11.49 -7.72 -13.07
N VAL A 226 -10.42 -8.37 -13.54
CA VAL A 226 -10.50 -9.54 -14.43
C VAL A 226 -11.06 -10.80 -13.74
N GLU A 227 -11.28 -10.78 -12.42
CA GLU A 227 -11.72 -11.96 -11.68
C GLU A 227 -13.12 -11.87 -11.02
N PRO A 228 -14.23 -11.97 -11.77
CA PRO A 228 -15.51 -12.42 -11.19
C PRO A 228 -15.40 -13.92 -10.84
N HIS A 229 -15.76 -14.30 -9.61
CA HIS A 229 -15.91 -15.73 -9.28
C HIS A 229 -17.24 -16.23 -9.83
N PRO A 230 -17.34 -17.42 -10.44
CA PRO A 230 -18.63 -18.05 -10.65
C PRO A 230 -19.26 -18.34 -9.28
N LEU A 231 -20.55 -17.98 -9.16
CA LEU A 231 -21.42 -18.20 -8.00
C LEU A 231 -21.43 -19.67 -7.55
#